data_AF-A0A847JGC8-F1
#
_entry.id   AF-A0A847JGC8-F1
#
_cell.length_a   1.000
_cell.length_b   1.000
_cell.length_c   1.000
_cell.angle_alpha   90.00
_cell.angle_beta   90.00
_cell.angle_gamma   90.00
#
_symmetry.space_group_name_H-M   'P 1'
#
loop_
_entity.id
_entity.type
_entity.pdbx_description
1 polymer ?
#
loop_
_entity_poly.entity_id
_entity_poly.type
_entity_poly.pdbx_seq_one_letter_code
_entity_poly.pdbx_strand_id
1 'polypeptide(L)' 'MNEAAADRPEHVSAARRVERALRRAIVTLELPPGSALSENELAERFRVSRQPIREAL' A
#
# COMPACT_ATOMS: atom_id res chain seq x y z
N MET A 1 -20.84 30.92 -7.25
CA MET A 1 -20.93 30.26 -5.95
C MET A 1 -21.42 28.84 -6.15
N ASN A 2 -20.51 27.87 -6.33
CA ASN A 2 -20.63 26.52 -5.75
C ASN A 2 -19.29 25.76 -5.85
N GLU A 3 -18.36 26.06 -4.93
CA GLU A 3 -17.13 25.28 -4.68
C GLU A 3 -17.46 24.10 -3.75
N ALA A 4 -18.14 23.07 -4.25
CA ALA A 4 -18.51 21.93 -3.40
C ALA A 4 -18.49 20.59 -4.15
N ALA A 5 -17.42 20.30 -4.90
CA ALA A 5 -17.21 18.99 -5.53
C ALA A 5 -15.97 18.23 -5.05
N ALA A 6 -15.23 18.73 -4.05
CA ALA A 6 -13.85 18.30 -3.78
C ALA A 6 -13.59 17.60 -2.44
N ASP A 7 -14.58 16.97 -1.79
CA ASP A 7 -14.34 16.29 -0.51
C ASP A 7 -15.11 14.97 -0.31
N ARG A 8 -15.06 14.08 -1.30
CA ARG A 8 -15.27 12.66 -1.02
C ARG A 8 -13.90 12.02 -0.87
N PRO A 9 -13.50 11.55 0.32
CA PRO A 9 -12.25 10.83 0.44
C PRO A 9 -12.34 9.63 -0.50
N GLU A 10 -11.46 9.60 -1.51
CA GLU A 10 -11.32 8.42 -2.36
C GLU A 10 -11.03 7.24 -1.45
N HIS A 11 -11.93 6.25 -1.43
CA HIS A 11 -11.71 5.02 -0.68
C HIS A 11 -10.62 4.22 -1.38
N VAL A 12 -9.36 4.51 -1.07
CA VAL A 12 -8.21 3.79 -1.61
C VAL A 12 -8.26 2.35 -1.08
N SER A 13 -8.22 1.38 -1.99
CA SER A 13 -8.21 -0.04 -1.62
C SER A 13 -7.02 -0.39 -0.74
N ALA A 14 -7.16 -1.43 0.07
CA ALA A 14 -6.06 -1.96 0.88
C ALA A 14 -4.82 -2.29 0.01
N ALA A 15 -5.03 -2.93 -1.15
CA ALA A 15 -3.97 -3.24 -2.09
C ALA A 15 -3.24 -1.98 -2.59
N ARG A 16 -3.98 -0.92 -2.99
CA ARG A 16 -3.38 0.34 -3.42
C ARG A 16 -2.59 1.05 -2.31
N ARG A 17 -3.05 0.95 -1.06
CA ARG A 17 -2.31 1.49 0.10
C ARG A 17 -0.99 0.74 0.32
N VAL A 18 -1.00 -0.59 0.19
CA VAL A 18 0.18 -1.45 0.34
C VAL A 18 1.18 -1.19 -0.80
N GLU A 19 0.72 -1.15 -2.05
CA GLU A 19 1.53 -0.87 -3.24
C GLU A 19 2.28 0.47 -3.09
N ARG A 20 1.57 1.54 -2.73
CA ARG A 20 2.19 2.86 -2.51
C ARG A 20 3.23 2.85 -1.39
N ALA A 21 2.97 2.12 -0.31
CA ALA A 21 3.90 2.01 0.81
C ALA A 21 5.17 1.23 0.43
N LEU A 22 5.02 0.09 -0.26
CA LEU A 22 6.14 -0.71 -0.75
C LEU A 22 6.97 0.07 -1.78
N ARG A 23 6.31 0.73 -2.73
CA ARG A 23 6.99 1.57 -3.73
C ARG A 23 7.82 2.66 -3.06
N ARG A 24 7.27 3.35 -2.06
CA ARG A 24 8.01 4.34 -1.27
C ARG A 24 9.24 3.71 -0.64
N ALA A 25 9.08 2.58 0.06
CA ALA A 25 10.19 1.91 0.75
C ALA A 25 11.31 1.47 -0.20
N ILE A 26 10.97 1.02 -1.41
CA ILE A 26 11.95 0.62 -2.44
C ILE A 26 12.71 1.85 -2.96
N VAL A 27 12.02 2.92 -3.37
CA VAL A 27 12.68 4.09 -3.98
C VAL A 27 13.51 4.91 -2.98
N THR A 28 13.17 4.85 -1.69
CA THR A 28 13.96 5.46 -0.62
C THR A 28 15.03 4.52 -0.05
N LEU A 29 15.16 3.31 -0.60
CA LEU A 29 16.07 2.25 -0.12
C LEU A 29 15.86 1.86 1.36
N GLU A 30 14.67 2.13 1.93
CA GLU A 30 14.24 1.53 3.21
C GLU A 30 14.08 0.01 3.06
N LEU A 31 13.73 -0.44 1.85
CA LEU A 31 13.80 -1.83 1.42
C LEU A 31 14.91 -1.96 0.36
N PRO A 32 16.09 -2.50 0.72
CA PRO A 32 17.19 -2.65 -0.22
C PRO A 32 16.87 -3.60 -1.40
N PRO A 33 17.52 -3.42 -2.57
CA PRO A 33 17.42 -4.37 -3.68
C PRO A 33 17.75 -5.80 -3.24
N GLY A 34 16.96 -6.76 -3.71
CA GLY A 34 17.11 -8.18 -3.35
C GLY A 34 16.50 -8.56 -1.99
N SER A 35 15.90 -7.63 -1.25
CA SER A 35 15.17 -7.94 -0.03
C SER A 35 13.96 -8.84 -0.32
N ALA A 36 13.82 -9.92 0.45
CA ALA A 36 12.67 -10.80 0.34
C ALA A 36 11.40 -10.12 0.89
N LEU A 37 10.28 -10.31 0.20
CA LEU A 37 8.97 -9.85 0.64
C LEU A 37 8.14 -11.06 1.09
N SER A 38 7.82 -11.13 2.38
CA SER A 38 6.95 -12.15 2.95
C SER A 38 5.51 -11.65 2.97
N GLU A 39 4.60 -12.33 2.25
CA GLU A 39 3.17 -11.97 2.27
C GLU A 39 2.59 -11.98 3.69
N ASN A 40 3.04 -12.91 4.54
CA ASN A 40 2.58 -13.03 5.92
C ASN A 40 3.04 -11.82 6.76
N GLU A 41 4.33 -11.47 6.69
CA GLU A 41 4.86 -10.32 7.45
C GLU A 41 4.24 -9.00 6.99
N LEU A 42 4.01 -8.85 5.69
CA LEU A 42 3.33 -7.68 5.15
C LEU A 42 1.86 -7.63 5.59
N ALA A 43 1.15 -8.76 5.58
CA ALA A 43 -0.24 -8.83 6.04
C ALA A 43 -0.36 -8.40 7.51
N GLU A 44 0.54 -8.86 8.37
CA GLU A 44 0.63 -8.46 9.77
C GLU A 44 0.97 -6.96 9.91
N ARG A 45 2.01 -6.48 9.22
CA ARG A 45 2.46 -5.08 9.26
C ARG A 45 1.36 -4.11 8.84
N PHE A 46 0.64 -4.42 7.77
CA PHE A 46 -0.40 -3.56 7.22
C PHE A 46 -1.79 -3.84 7.83
N ARG A 47 -1.91 -4.84 8.72
CA ARG A 47 -3.17 -5.28 9.36
C ARG A 47 -4.27 -5.58 8.34
N VAL A 48 -3.93 -6.34 7.32
CA VAL A 48 -4.83 -6.78 6.24
C VAL A 48 -4.72 -8.28 6.04
N SER A 49 -5.64 -8.88 5.31
CA SER A 49 -5.49 -10.29 4.89
C SER A 49 -4.42 -10.42 3.80
N ARG A 50 -4.04 -11.65 3.46
CA ARG A 50 -3.04 -11.92 2.41
C ARG A 50 -3.50 -11.57 1.00
N GLN A 51 -4.82 -11.57 0.76
CA GLN A 51 -5.37 -11.27 -0.58
C GLN A 51 -4.97 -9.87 -1.09
N PRO A 52 -5.18 -8.76 -0.35
CA PRO A 52 -4.73 -7.44 -0.79
C PRO A 52 -3.21 -7.28 -0.80
N ILE A 53 -2.45 -8.10 -0.05
CA ILE A 53 -0.99 -8.12 -0.16
C ILE A 53 -0.59 -8.68 -1.53
N ARG A 54 -1.13 -9.84 -1.91
CA ARG A 54 -0.86 -10.47 -3.21
C ARG A 54 -1.29 -9.60 -4.39
N GLU A 55 -2.36 -8.80 -4.24
CA GLU A 55 -2.77 -7.84 -5.27
C GLU A 55 -1.84 -6.62 -5.39
N ALA A 56 -1.04 -6.32 -4.35
CA ALA A 56 -0.15 -5.17 -4.30
C ALA A 56 1.29 -5.47 -4.71
N LEU A 57 1.69 -6.74 -4.73
CA LEU A 57 3.00 -7.24 -5.19
C LEU A 57 3.00 -7.40 -6.72
#